data_AF-A0A7K3PGD7-F1
#
_entry.id   AF-A0A7K3PGD7-F1
#
_cell.length_a   1.000
_cell.length_b   1.000
_cell.length_c   1.000
_cell.angle_alpha   90.00
_cell.angle_beta   90.00
_cell.angle_gamma   90.00
#
_symmetry.space_group_name_H-M   'P 1'
#
loop_
_entity.id
_entity.type
_entity.pdbx_description
1 polymer ?
#
loop_
_entity_poly.entity_id
_entity_poly.type
_entity_poly.pdbx_seq_one_letter_code
_entity_poly.pdbx_strand_id
1 'polypeptide(L)' 'RLLAERLALVLQGALLVRYAPPEVADAFCASRLGGDGGAAFGTLPPTLDLAAVVERARPVV' A
#
# COMPACT_ATOMS: atom_id res chain seq x y z
N ARG A 1 -15.18 -14.26 -6.84
CA ARG A 1 -14.92 -12.94 -6.21
C ARG A 1 -13.57 -12.93 -5.47
N LEU A 2 -13.37 -13.77 -4.45
CA LEU A 2 -12.13 -13.83 -3.67
C LEU A 2 -10.85 -14.06 -4.49
N LEU A 3 -10.89 -14.97 -5.48
CA LEU A 3 -9.72 -15.23 -6.33
C LEU A 3 -9.32 -14.01 -7.16
N ALA A 4 -10.28 -13.38 -7.83
CA ALA A 4 -10.01 -12.21 -8.67
C ALA A 4 -9.46 -11.04 -7.84
N GLU A 5 -10.00 -10.83 -6.64
CA GLU A 5 -9.51 -9.83 -5.69
C GLU A 5 -8.07 -10.09 -5.26
N ARG A 6 -7.75 -11.33 -4.86
CA ARG A 6 -6.39 -11.71 -4.49
C ARG A 6 -5.41 -11.57 -5.66
N LEU A 7 -5.81 -11.96 -6.87
CA LEU A 7 -5.00 -11.78 -8.07
C LEU A 7 -4.71 -10.30 -8.34
N ALA A 8 -5.71 -9.43 -8.21
CA ALA A 8 -5.53 -8.00 -8.39
C ALA A 8 -4.58 -7.40 -7.34
N LEU A 9 -4.75 -7.75 -6.05
CA LEU A 9 -3.89 -7.26 -4.97
C LEU A 9 -2.44 -7.70 -5.15
N VAL A 10 -2.21 -8.97 -5.47
CA VAL A 10 -0.84 -9.49 -5.66
C VAL A 10 -0.20 -8.90 -6.92
N LEU A 11 -0.94 -8.75 -8.02
CA LEU A 11 -0.43 -8.10 -9.23
C LEU A 11 -0.05 -6.64 -8.96
N GLN A 12 -0.93 -5.88 -8.29
CA GLN A 12 -0.66 -4.49 -7.93
C GLN A 12 0.56 -4.38 -7.01
N GLY A 13 0.64 -5.21 -5.97
CA GLY A 13 1.78 -5.26 -5.07
C GLY A 13 3.09 -5.57 -5.80
N ALA A 14 3.08 -6.55 -6.71
CA ALA A 14 4.26 -6.91 -7.50
C ALA A 14 4.74 -5.77 -8.41
N LEU A 15 3.81 -4.99 -8.99
CA LEU A 15 4.17 -3.81 -9.79
C LEU A 15 4.75 -2.69 -8.91
N LEU A 16 4.21 -2.47 -7.71
CA LEU A 16 4.75 -1.47 -6.79
C LEU A 16 6.16 -1.85 -6.32
N VAL A 17 6.39 -3.11 -5.94
CA VAL A 17 7.73 -3.60 -5.55
C VAL A 17 8.76 -3.40 -6.67
N ARG A 18 8.36 -3.56 -7.94
CA ARG A 18 9.27 -3.42 -9.08
C ARG A 18 9.53 -1.99 -9.51
N TYR A 19 8.53 -1.10 -9.35
CA TYR A 19 8.52 0.17 -10.08
C TYR A 19 8.17 1.40 -9.23
N ALA A 20 7.77 1.23 -7.97
CA ALA A 20 7.46 2.34 -7.07
C ALA A 20 8.57 2.56 -6.04
N PRO A 21 8.62 3.75 -5.41
CA PRO A 21 9.44 3.95 -4.22
C PRO A 21 9.10 2.91 -3.13
N PRO A 22 10.09 2.43 -2.34
CA PRO A 22 9.90 1.39 -1.34
C PRO A 22 8.76 1.70 -0.35
N GLU A 23 8.64 2.95 0.07
CA GLU A 23 7.66 3.40 1.07
C GLU A 23 6.21 3.16 0.58
N VAL A 24 5.98 3.24 -0.73
CA VAL A 24 4.67 2.95 -1.34
C VAL A 24 4.40 1.45 -1.37
N ALA A 25 5.40 0.65 -1.73
CA ALA A 25 5.27 -0.79 -1.80
C ALA A 25 5.05 -1.38 -0.39
N ASP A 26 5.82 -0.92 0.59
CA ASP A 26 5.72 -1.33 1.99
C ASP A 26 4.36 -0.96 2.58
N ALA A 27 3.91 0.28 2.37
CA ALA A 27 2.59 0.72 2.83
C ALA A 27 1.46 -0.10 2.18
N PHE A 28 1.56 -0.41 0.88
CA PHE A 28 0.56 -1.25 0.18
C PHE A 28 0.54 -2.69 0.72
N CYS A 29 1.71 -3.31 0.85
CA CYS A 29 1.84 -4.68 1.37
C CYS A 29 1.32 -4.77 2.81
N ALA A 30 1.72 -3.86 3.69
CA ALA A 30 1.26 -3.84 5.08
C ALA A 30 -0.27 -3.74 5.21
N SER A 31 -0.89 -2.88 4.40
CA SER A 31 -2.34 -2.64 4.47
C SER A 31 -3.19 -3.71 3.78
N ARG A 32 -2.73 -4.31 2.67
CA ARG A 32 -3.56 -5.17 1.81
C ARG A 32 -3.16 -6.65 1.88
N LEU A 33 -1.92 -6.95 2.25
CA LEU A 33 -1.36 -8.32 2.27
C LEU A 33 -0.91 -8.76 3.68
N GLY A 34 -0.56 -7.81 4.56
CA GLY A 34 -0.03 -8.08 5.90
C GLY A 34 -1.08 -8.52 6.93
N GLY A 35 -2.38 -8.37 6.66
CA GLY A 35 -3.46 -8.81 7.55
C GLY A 35 -3.72 -7.91 8.77
N ASP A 36 -2.80 -7.00 9.09
CA ASP A 36 -2.90 -6.08 10.23
C ASP A 36 -3.70 -4.79 9.92
N GLY A 37 -4.13 -4.61 8.67
CA GLY A 37 -4.99 -3.49 8.26
C GLY A 37 -6.40 -3.65 8.82
N GLY A 38 -6.87 -2.66 9.58
CA GLY A 38 -8.26 -2.59 10.02
C GLY A 38 -9.23 -2.33 8.85
N ALA A 39 -10.52 -2.48 9.12
CA ALA A 39 -11.58 -2.18 8.14
C ALA A 39 -11.77 -0.67 7.89
N ALA A 40 -11.08 0.19 8.66
CA ALA A 40 -11.11 1.63 8.54
C ALA A 40 -9.78 2.17 7.96
N PHE A 41 -9.82 3.35 7.35
CA PHE A 41 -8.60 4.05 6.97
C PHE A 41 -7.84 4.57 8.20
N GLY A 42 -6.52 4.75 8.06
CA GLY A 42 -5.67 5.30 9.11
C GLY A 42 -5.17 4.28 10.14
N THR A 43 -5.33 2.98 9.89
CA THR A 43 -4.92 1.91 10.82
C THR A 43 -3.56 1.29 10.48
N LEU A 44 -2.73 1.98 9.69
CA LEU A 44 -1.42 1.45 9.29
C LEU A 44 -0.42 1.57 10.45
N PRO A 45 0.56 0.64 10.55
CA PRO A 45 1.62 0.73 11.56
C PRO A 45 2.40 2.04 11.45
N PRO A 46 2.79 2.66 12.58
CA PRO A 46 3.58 3.89 12.60
C PRO A 46 5.03 3.68 12.16
N THR A 47 5.45 2.43 11.91
CA THR A 47 6.79 2.08 11.41
C THR A 47 6.98 2.37 9.93
N LEU A 48 5.91 2.72 9.20
CA LEU A 48 5.94 3.05 7.77
C LEU A 48 6.17 4.56 7.57
N ASP A 49 6.91 4.93 6.52
CA ASP A 49 7.07 6.34 6.12
C ASP A 49 5.84 6.84 5.35
N LEU A 50 4.76 7.11 6.09
CA LEU A 50 3.51 7.61 5.51
C LEU A 50 3.64 9.06 5.01
N ALA A 51 4.59 9.84 5.54
CA ALA A 51 4.83 11.21 5.11
C ALA A 51 5.36 11.25 3.66
N ALA A 52 6.30 10.37 3.32
CA ALA A 52 6.80 10.23 1.96
C ALA A 52 5.68 9.80 0.98
N VAL A 53 4.79 8.90 1.40
CA VAL A 53 3.65 8.46 0.57
C VAL A 53 2.68 9.62 0.30
N VAL A 54 2.38 10.43 1.33
CA VAL A 54 1.51 11.60 1.19
C VAL A 54 2.15 12.65 0.29
N GLU A 55 3.44 12.98 0.49
CA GLU A 55 4.11 14.00 -0.31
C GLU A 55 4.18 13.61 -1.79
N ARG A 56 4.48 12.34 -2.09
CA ARG A 56 4.44 11.80 -3.45
C ARG A 56 3.07 11.95 -4.11
N ALA A 57 1.99 11.71 -3.36
CA ALA A 57 0.63 11.72 -3.87
C ALA A 57 -0.03 13.11 -3.83
N ARG A 58 0.62 14.09 -3.21
CA ARG A 58 0.09 15.44 -3.03
C ARG A 58 -0.03 16.13 -4.39
N PRO A 59 -1.22 16.66 -4.75
CA PRO A 59 -1.36 17.48 -5.95
C PRO A 59 -0.48 18.73 -5.87
N VAL A 60 0.17 19.08 -6.97
CA VAL A 60 0.83 20.38 -7.11
C VAL A 60 -0.23 21.35 -7.60
N VAL A 61 -0.63 22.28 -6.73
CA VAL A 61 -1.63 23.33 -7.02
C VAL A 61 -0.92 24.58 -7.50
#